data_AF-A0A4P9XRT6-F1
#
_entry.id   AF-A0A4P9XRT6-F1
#
_cell.length_a   1.000
_cell.length_b   1.000
_cell.length_c   1.000
_cell.angle_alpha   90.00
_cell.angle_beta   90.00
_cell.angle_gamma   90.00
#
_symmetry.space_group_name_H-M   'P 1'
#
loop_
_entity.id
_entity.type
_entity.pdbx_description
1 polymer ?
#
loop_
_entity_poly.entity_id
_entity_poly.type
_entity_poly.pdbx_seq_one_letter_code
_entity_poly.pdbx_strand_id
1 'polypeptide(L)'
;MERDGDTLLASSIVSPDDRTIRSARKLAEFFGDLPPADVSVGEIERDGLCAMLRARVPLCYFLRFLLDEFSSENLFFYLEIEQYESFPFTTDRERRAAANDIYRMYLSQDSQLEVNLTER
;
A
#
# COMPACT_ATOMS: atom_id res chain seq x y z
N MET A 1 22.08 -34.84 -32.84
CA MET A 1 21.25 -33.95 -33.69
C MET A 1 20.04 -33.62 -32.85
N GLU A 2 20.25 -32.70 -31.91
CA GLU A 2 19.31 -32.30 -30.87
C GLU A 2 18.27 -31.34 -31.45
N ARG A 3 17.01 -31.57 -31.12
CA ARG A 3 15.89 -30.67 -31.37
C ARG A 3 15.75 -29.79 -30.14
N ASP A 4 15.94 -28.49 -30.29
CA ASP A 4 15.40 -27.48 -29.38
C ASP A 4 14.82 -26.35 -30.23
N GLY A 5 13.50 -26.22 -30.17
CA GLY A 5 12.72 -25.30 -30.98
C GLY A 5 11.36 -25.07 -30.34
N ASP A 6 11.40 -24.59 -29.10
CA ASP A 6 10.30 -24.06 -28.28
C ASP A 6 10.90 -22.80 -27.61
N THR A 7 10.28 -21.65 -27.41
CA THR A 7 8.93 -21.14 -27.64
C THR A 7 9.01 -19.61 -27.47
N LEU A 8 8.21 -18.90 -28.26
CA LEU A 8 7.96 -17.45 -28.20
C LEU A 8 7.56 -16.94 -26.80
N LEU A 9 8.21 -15.86 -26.33
CA LEU A 9 7.61 -14.72 -25.62
C LEU A 9 8.70 -13.70 -25.19
N ALA A 10 9.30 -13.02 -26.16
CA ALA A 10 9.95 -11.73 -25.89
C ALA A 10 8.85 -10.66 -26.02
N SER A 11 8.20 -10.36 -24.90
CA SER A 11 7.30 -9.21 -24.79
C SER A 11 8.07 -7.92 -25.10
N SER A 12 7.43 -7.06 -25.88
CA SER A 12 7.92 -5.78 -26.35
C SER A 12 8.45 -4.90 -25.21
N ILE A 13 9.78 -4.77 -25.11
CA ILE A 13 10.42 -3.72 -24.32
C ILE A 13 10.21 -2.41 -25.08
N VAL A 14 9.18 -1.66 -24.70
CA VAL A 14 8.98 -0.29 -25.18
C VAL A 14 10.16 0.55 -24.70
N SER A 15 10.97 1.06 -25.63
CA SER A 15 12.05 1.98 -25.30
C SER A 15 11.46 3.25 -24.65
N PRO A 16 12.02 3.72 -23.53
CA PRO A 16 11.51 4.91 -22.86
C PRO A 16 11.67 6.15 -23.76
N ASP A 17 10.59 6.93 -23.89
CA ASP A 17 10.55 8.16 -24.69
C ASP A 17 11.55 9.22 -24.15
N ASP A 18 12.08 10.07 -25.03
CA ASP A 18 13.19 11.00 -24.73
C ASP A 18 12.83 12.02 -23.61
N ARG A 19 11.53 12.33 -23.47
CA ARG A 19 11.04 13.16 -22.34
C ARG A 19 11.22 12.48 -20.98
N THR A 20 10.98 11.17 -20.92
CA THR A 20 11.03 10.36 -19.70
C THR A 20 12.47 10.20 -19.22
N ILE A 21 13.42 10.08 -20.16
CA ILE A 21 14.86 10.03 -19.90
C ILE A 21 15.35 11.35 -19.30
N ARG A 22 14.92 12.49 -19.85
CA ARG A 22 15.31 13.83 -19.37
C ARG A 22 14.73 14.14 -17.99
N SER A 23 13.49 13.72 -17.70
CA SER A 23 12.87 13.92 -16.38
C SER A 23 13.55 13.07 -15.30
N ALA A 24 13.89 11.81 -15.61
CA ALA A 24 14.63 10.95 -14.70
C ALA A 24 16.02 11.52 -14.35
N ARG A 25 16.73 12.07 -15.35
CA ARG A 25 18.04 12.70 -15.13
C ARG A 25 17.97 13.93 -14.24
N LYS A 26 16.97 14.80 -14.42
CA LYS A 26 16.77 15.99 -13.56
C LYS A 26 16.45 15.61 -12.11
N LEU A 27 15.66 14.56 -11.92
CA LEU A 27 15.34 14.08 -10.57
C LEU A 27 16.58 13.47 -9.90
N ALA A 28 17.40 12.71 -10.62
CA ALA A 28 18.66 12.20 -10.11
C ALA A 28 19.67 13.33 -9.79
N GLU A 29 19.76 14.37 -10.63
CA GLU A 29 20.59 15.55 -10.37
C GLU A 29 20.15 16.33 -9.13
N PHE A 30 18.84 16.37 -8.82
CA PHE A 30 18.30 17.14 -7.70
C PHE A 30 18.22 16.35 -6.38
N PHE A 31 17.91 15.06 -6.45
CA PHE A 31 17.67 14.21 -5.28
C PHE A 31 18.76 13.16 -5.01
N GLY A 32 19.75 12.98 -5.90
CA GLY A 32 20.79 11.96 -5.79
C GLY A 32 20.41 10.60 -6.41
N ASP A 33 21.11 9.53 -6.00
CA ASP A 33 21.14 8.23 -6.70
C ASP A 33 19.80 7.46 -6.77
N LEU A 34 18.77 7.89 -6.04
CA LEU A 34 17.39 7.51 -6.31
C LEU A 34 16.48 8.57 -5.68
N PRO A 35 15.74 9.38 -6.47
CA PRO A 35 14.69 10.20 -5.86
C PRO A 35 13.76 9.28 -5.07
N PRO A 36 13.30 9.66 -3.86
CA PRO A 36 12.21 8.97 -3.20
C PRO A 36 10.93 9.22 -4.01
N ALA A 37 10.85 8.57 -5.17
CA ALA A 37 9.71 8.56 -6.03
C ALA A 37 8.72 7.60 -5.39
N ASP A 38 7.81 8.17 -4.63
CA ASP A 38 6.59 7.49 -4.26
C ASP A 38 5.73 7.23 -5.51
N VAL A 39 4.61 6.53 -5.35
CA VAL A 39 3.73 6.23 -6.50
C VAL A 39 3.27 7.52 -7.21
N SER A 40 3.29 7.50 -8.53
CA SER A 40 2.79 8.59 -9.36
C SER A 40 1.27 8.63 -9.41
N VAL A 41 0.70 9.78 -9.79
CA VAL A 41 -0.76 9.92 -10.00
C VAL A 41 -1.25 8.92 -11.05
N GLY A 42 -0.49 8.67 -12.13
CA GLY A 42 -0.87 7.69 -13.15
C GLY A 42 -0.89 6.25 -12.63
N GLU A 43 -0.05 5.91 -11.66
CA GLU A 43 -0.10 4.61 -10.99
C GLU A 43 -1.30 4.52 -10.04
N ILE A 44 -1.66 5.60 -9.35
CA ILE A 44 -2.87 5.67 -8.53
C ILE A 44 -4.13 5.54 -9.42
N GLU A 45 -4.18 6.20 -10.57
CA GLU A 45 -5.31 6.10 -11.50
C GLU A 45 -5.47 4.68 -12.06
N ARG A 46 -4.36 3.95 -12.22
CA ARG A 46 -4.34 2.57 -12.72
C ARG A 46 -4.67 1.54 -11.65
N ASP A 47 -4.05 1.64 -10.48
CA ASP A 47 -4.05 0.60 -9.43
C ASP A 47 -4.96 0.98 -8.24
N GLY A 48 -5.49 2.20 -8.23
CA GLY A 48 -6.50 2.69 -7.30
C GLY A 48 -6.02 2.84 -5.85
N LEU A 49 -6.95 2.56 -4.94
CA LEU A 49 -6.73 2.68 -3.50
C LEU A 49 -5.52 1.85 -3.02
N CYS A 50 -5.30 0.66 -3.60
CA CYS A 50 -4.16 -0.19 -3.24
C CYS A 50 -2.81 0.50 -3.47
N ALA A 51 -2.66 1.30 -4.54
CA ALA A 51 -1.45 2.09 -4.75
C ALA A 51 -1.33 3.22 -3.75
N MET A 52 -2.45 3.87 -3.38
CA MET A 52 -2.44 4.91 -2.35
C MET A 52 -2.03 4.38 -0.98
N LEU A 53 -2.51 3.19 -0.59
CA LEU A 53 -2.27 2.61 0.73
C LEU A 53 -0.82 2.13 0.93
N ARG A 54 -0.12 1.77 -0.15
CA ARG A 54 1.29 1.32 -0.12
C ARG A 54 2.30 2.45 -0.24
N ALA A 55 1.81 3.66 -0.49
CA ALA A 55 2.60 4.83 -0.80
C ALA A 55 2.56 5.83 0.36
N ARG A 56 3.70 6.40 0.76
CA ARG A 56 3.79 7.23 1.97
C ARG A 56 3.05 8.56 1.83
N VAL A 57 3.24 9.26 0.72
CA VAL A 57 2.68 10.58 0.44
C VAL A 57 1.17 10.49 0.16
N PRO A 58 0.68 9.63 -0.77
CA PRO A 58 -0.75 9.46 -0.99
C PRO A 58 -1.50 8.96 0.24
N LEU A 59 -0.90 8.08 1.05
CA LEU A 59 -1.50 7.64 2.31
C LEU A 59 -1.72 8.81 3.28
N CYS A 60 -0.78 9.76 3.38
CA CYS A 60 -0.96 10.97 4.19
C CYS A 60 -2.13 11.84 3.70
N TYR A 61 -2.28 12.01 2.38
CA TYR A 61 -3.41 12.74 1.81
C TYR A 61 -4.73 12.00 2.06
N PHE A 62 -4.73 10.67 1.95
CA PHE A 62 -5.91 9.86 2.23
C PHE A 62 -6.31 9.92 3.71
N LEU A 63 -5.34 9.83 4.62
CA LEU A 63 -5.57 10.02 6.05
C LEU A 63 -6.17 11.40 6.33
N ARG A 64 -5.64 12.45 5.71
CA ARG A 64 -6.19 13.81 5.87
C ARG A 64 -7.66 13.87 5.44
N PHE A 65 -7.97 13.30 4.28
CA PHE A 65 -9.35 13.21 3.78
C PHE A 65 -10.27 12.49 4.77
N LEU A 66 -9.84 11.34 5.31
CA LEU A 66 -10.66 10.57 6.27
C LEU A 66 -10.84 11.29 7.62
N LEU A 67 -9.86 12.09 8.05
CA LEU A 67 -10.02 12.93 9.24
C LEU A 67 -11.07 14.03 9.02
N ASP A 68 -11.08 14.65 7.84
CA ASP A 68 -12.08 15.67 7.48
C ASP A 68 -13.49 15.04 7.33
N GLU A 69 -13.58 13.77 6.92
CA GLU A 69 -14.83 12.99 6.80
C GLU A 69 -15.19 12.18 8.07
N PHE A 70 -14.47 12.36 9.19
CA PHE A 70 -14.69 11.63 10.45
C PHE A 70 -14.77 10.09 10.29
N SER A 71 -13.93 9.52 9.43
CA SER A 71 -13.93 8.10 9.06
C SER A 71 -12.53 7.45 9.08
N SER A 72 -11.62 8.05 9.84
CA SER A 72 -10.21 7.61 9.96
C SER A 72 -10.03 6.23 10.59
N GLU A 73 -11.00 5.77 11.38
CA GLU A 73 -11.02 4.44 12.00
C GLU A 73 -10.90 3.31 10.97
N ASN A 74 -11.47 3.49 9.77
CA ASN A 74 -11.39 2.50 8.69
C ASN A 74 -9.95 2.29 8.22
N LEU A 75 -9.18 3.38 8.11
CA LEU A 75 -7.78 3.30 7.70
C LEU A 75 -6.89 2.76 8.82
N PHE A 76 -7.11 3.19 10.06
CA PHE A 76 -6.35 2.68 11.19
C PHE A 76 -6.59 1.19 11.41
N PHE A 77 -7.83 0.73 11.28
CA PHE A 77 -8.14 -0.69 11.31
C PHE A 77 -7.41 -1.46 10.22
N TYR A 78 -7.44 -0.98 8.96
CA TYR A 78 -6.72 -1.61 7.86
C TYR A 78 -5.21 -1.74 8.14
N LEU A 79 -4.57 -0.65 8.58
CA LEU A 79 -3.13 -0.64 8.87
C LEU A 79 -2.77 -1.56 10.04
N GLU A 80 -3.60 -1.61 11.08
CA GLU A 80 -3.39 -2.49 12.23
C GLU A 80 -3.48 -3.97 11.83
N ILE A 81 -4.36 -4.32 10.88
CA ILE A 81 -4.45 -5.68 10.31
C ILE A 81 -3.21 -6.01 9.48
N GLU A 82 -2.76 -5.12 8.59
CA GLU A 82 -1.51 -5.32 7.83
C GLU A 82 -0.31 -5.53 8.76
N GLN A 83 -0.25 -4.76 9.85
CA GLN A 83 0.77 -4.93 10.88
C GLN A 83 0.62 -6.27 11.60
N TYR A 84 -0.59 -6.64 12.02
CA TYR A 84 -0.85 -7.91 12.68
C TYR A 84 -0.47 -9.12 11.81
N GLU A 85 -0.73 -9.09 10.50
CA GLU A 85 -0.40 -10.18 9.58
C GLU A 85 1.11 -10.30 9.32
N SER A 86 1.80 -9.17 9.27
CA SER A 86 3.26 -9.13 9.04
C SER A 86 4.09 -9.30 10.31
N PHE A 87 3.50 -9.14 11.50
CA PHE A 87 4.23 -9.17 12.76
C PHE A 87 4.69 -10.60 13.12
N PRO A 88 5.99 -10.82 13.37
CA PRO A 88 6.52 -12.13 13.72
C PRO A 88 6.29 -12.43 15.21
N PHE A 89 5.07 -12.84 15.57
CA PHE A 89 4.75 -13.25 16.95
C PHE A 89 5.60 -14.44 17.39
N THR A 90 6.17 -14.36 18.60
CA THR A 90 6.98 -15.44 19.15
C THR A 90 6.10 -16.52 19.80
N THR A 91 4.94 -16.10 20.34
CA THR A 91 4.01 -17.01 21.02
C THR A 91 2.56 -16.78 20.62
N ASP A 92 1.77 -17.85 20.68
CA ASP A 92 0.30 -17.78 20.49
C ASP A 92 -0.40 -16.89 21.53
N ARG A 93 0.23 -16.67 22.69
CA ARG A 93 -0.30 -15.79 23.72
C ARG A 93 -0.20 -14.32 23.27
N GLU A 94 0.95 -13.91 22.74
CA GLU A 94 1.15 -12.57 22.20
C GLU A 94 0.23 -12.31 21.01
N ARG A 95 0.17 -13.26 20.07
CA ARG A 95 -0.72 -13.17 18.91
C ARG A 95 -2.18 -13.00 19.34
N ARG A 96 -2.66 -13.80 20.30
CA ARG A 96 -4.04 -13.65 20.82
C ARG A 96 -4.25 -12.35 21.58
N ALA A 97 -3.26 -11.85 22.29
CA ALA A 97 -3.37 -10.55 22.97
C ALA A 97 -3.55 -9.42 21.95
N ALA A 98 -2.70 -9.37 20.93
CA ALA A 98 -2.82 -8.39 19.84
C ALA A 98 -4.18 -8.48 19.12
N ALA A 99 -4.66 -9.70 18.81
CA ALA A 99 -5.98 -9.89 18.21
C ALA A 99 -7.12 -9.38 19.11
N ASN A 100 -7.00 -9.56 20.43
CA ASN A 100 -7.99 -9.04 21.38
C ASN A 100 -7.95 -7.50 21.44
N ASP A 101 -6.77 -6.89 21.35
CA ASP A 101 -6.64 -5.44 21.35
C ASP A 101 -7.29 -4.83 20.09
N ILE A 102 -7.06 -5.42 18.92
CA ILE A 102 -7.73 -5.04 17.67
C ILE A 102 -9.25 -5.17 17.80
N TYR A 103 -9.72 -6.31 18.32
CA TYR A 103 -11.17 -6.53 18.52
C TYR A 103 -11.78 -5.49 19.46
N ARG A 104 -11.12 -5.18 20.57
CA ARG A 104 -11.60 -4.18 21.54
C ARG A 104 -11.63 -2.77 20.95
N MET A 105 -10.64 -2.43 20.13
CA MET A 105 -10.50 -1.11 19.55
C MET A 105 -11.46 -0.88 18.38
N TYR A 106 -11.66 -1.85 17.51
CA TYR A 106 -12.36 -1.62 16.23
C TYR A 106 -13.66 -2.41 16.07
N LEU A 107 -13.87 -3.51 16.81
CA LEU A 107 -14.99 -4.44 16.57
C LEU A 107 -15.96 -4.59 17.75
N SER A 108 -15.64 -3.98 18.90
CA SER A 108 -16.52 -4.02 20.07
C SER A 108 -17.56 -2.94 19.97
N GLN A 109 -18.81 -3.31 20.28
CA GLN A 109 -19.91 -2.37 20.47
C GLN A 109 -19.47 -1.31 21.49
N ASP A 110 -19.75 -0.03 21.18
CA ASP A 110 -19.38 1.15 21.98
C ASP A 110 -17.91 1.57 21.93
N SER A 111 -17.10 0.99 21.04
CA SER A 111 -15.76 1.53 20.81
C SER A 111 -15.82 2.89 20.11
N GLN A 112 -14.96 3.82 20.52
CA GLN A 112 -14.82 5.12 19.87
C GLN A 112 -14.30 5.03 18.43
N LEU A 113 -13.67 3.90 18.08
CA LEU A 113 -13.14 3.60 16.75
C LEU A 113 -13.83 2.37 16.14
N GLU A 114 -15.06 2.08 16.55
CA GLU A 114 -15.85 1.00 15.97
C GLU A 114 -16.01 1.18 14.46
N VAL A 115 -15.55 0.20 13.67
CA VAL A 115 -15.64 0.24 12.21
C VAL A 115 -17.03 -0.18 11.73
N ASN A 116 -17.50 0.43 10.65
CA ASN A 116 -18.81 0.11 10.08
C ASN A 116 -18.80 -1.23 9.34
N LEU A 117 -19.35 -2.27 9.98
CA LEU A 117 -19.50 -3.61 9.42
C LEU A 117 -20.99 -3.99 9.38
N THR A 118 -21.41 -4.68 8.32
CA THR A 118 -22.75 -5.26 8.26
C THR A 118 -22.83 -6.45 9.22
N GLU A 119 -23.82 -6.45 10.12
CA GLU A 119 -24.17 -7.64 10.89
C GLU A 119 -24.51 -8.80 9.94
N ARG A 120 -23.96 -9.98 10.21
CA ARG A 120 -24.22 -11.22 9.45
C ARG A 120 -25.24 -12.10 10.17
#